data_AF-A0AAW5YU88-F1
#
_entry.id   AF-A0AAW5YU88-F1
#
_cell.length_a   1.000
_cell.length_b   1.000
_cell.length_c   1.000
_cell.angle_alpha   90.00
_cell.angle_beta   90.00
_cell.angle_gamma   90.00
#
_symmetry.space_group_name_H-M   'P 1'
#
loop_
_entity.id
_entity.type
_entity.pdbx_description
1 polymer ?
#
loop_
_entity_poly.entity_id
_entity_poly.type
_entity_poly.pdbx_seq_one_letter_code
_entity_poly.pdbx_strand_id
1 'polypeptide(L)'
;MKVLIFELVLIAILIPLNIVVKKHVPKWKGKAGEKLVKRILSKLDPKSYYVLHDVTVHTEYGDTTQIDHIVIAETGVFVIETKNYEGWIYGNEKSARWTQGIFRKKSSFQNPFRQNYKHIKAIEWLIEQQLPCISIVAFHPKCSLKRVNVQSKDKHVLYYNDLQKCIESYTETQLTNDEVQHIYQTILRADIMDKDIEKKHVKYLHNKFAKQ
;
A
#
# COMPACT_ATOMS: atom_id res chain seq x y z
N MET A 1 3.96 10.97 52.89
CA MET A 1 3.71 9.55 52.53
C MET A 1 2.68 9.38 51.40
N LYS A 2 1.46 9.93 51.48
CA LYS A 2 0.44 9.79 50.41
C LYS A 2 0.86 10.36 49.04
N VAL A 3 1.57 11.50 49.01
CA VAL A 3 2.08 12.11 47.77
C VAL A 3 3.12 11.22 47.08
N LEU A 4 4.09 10.69 47.84
CA LEU A 4 5.09 9.72 47.33
C LEU A 4 4.45 8.44 46.77
N ILE A 5 3.42 7.90 47.45
CA ILE A 5 2.69 6.73 46.95
C ILE A 5 1.98 7.05 45.64
N PHE A 6 1.34 8.23 45.53
CA PHE A 6 0.69 8.66 44.30
C PHE A 6 1.68 8.84 43.13
N GLU A 7 2.85 9.44 43.37
CA GLU A 7 3.90 9.58 42.36
C GLU A 7 4.45 8.23 41.88
N LEU A 8 4.68 7.29 42.81
CA LEU A 8 5.14 5.94 42.47
C LEU A 8 4.09 5.17 41.66
N VAL A 9 2.81 5.30 42.00
CA VAL A 9 1.71 4.71 41.21
C VAL A 9 1.65 5.34 39.82
N LEU A 10 1.81 6.66 39.70
CA LEU A 10 1.83 7.35 38.41
C LEU A 10 2.98 6.86 37.53
N ILE A 11 4.19 6.76 38.08
CA ILE A 11 5.38 6.24 37.37
C ILE A 11 5.16 4.78 36.94
N ALA A 12 4.60 3.94 37.83
CA ALA A 12 4.30 2.54 37.54
C ALA A 12 3.29 2.35 36.41
N ILE A 13 2.42 3.34 36.15
CA ILE A 13 1.49 3.34 35.01
C ILE A 13 2.13 3.92 33.76
N LEU A 14 2.84 5.05 33.87
CA LEU A 14 3.38 5.79 32.72
C LEU A 14 4.50 5.04 31.99
N ILE A 15 5.35 4.30 32.70
CA ILE A 15 6.44 3.52 32.09
C ILE A 15 5.91 2.41 31.16
N PRO A 16 5.06 1.46 31.62
CA PRO A 16 4.52 0.42 30.74
C PRO A 16 3.64 1.02 29.63
N LEU A 17 2.87 2.08 29.92
CA LEU A 17 2.11 2.80 28.91
C LEU A 17 3.01 3.32 27.79
N ASN A 18 4.14 3.95 28.12
CA ASN A 18 5.10 4.47 27.15
C ASN A 18 5.71 3.34 26.27
N ILE A 19 6.00 2.18 26.86
CA ILE A 19 6.49 1.00 26.12
C ILE A 19 5.42 0.51 25.11
N VAL A 20 4.17 0.38 25.56
CA VAL A 20 3.05 -0.03 24.71
C VAL A 20 2.84 0.95 23.56
N VAL A 21 2.85 2.26 23.85
CA VAL A 21 2.71 3.32 22.84
C VAL A 21 3.84 3.22 21.81
N LYS A 22 5.11 3.18 22.24
CA LYS A 22 6.26 3.08 21.32
C LYS A 22 6.19 1.86 20.40
N LYS A 23 5.65 0.74 20.88
CA LYS A 23 5.46 -0.48 20.08
C LYS A 23 4.39 -0.33 19.00
N HIS A 24 3.31 0.42 19.26
CA HIS A 24 2.17 0.52 18.33
C HIS A 24 2.24 1.73 17.38
N VAL A 25 2.97 2.79 17.75
CA VAL A 25 3.12 4.02 16.94
C VAL A 25 3.52 3.74 15.48
N PRO A 26 4.49 2.86 15.15
CA PRO A 26 4.84 2.58 13.76
C PRO A 26 3.67 2.05 12.94
N LYS A 27 2.86 1.14 13.52
CA LYS A 27 1.67 0.58 12.86
C LYS A 27 0.59 1.64 12.64
N TRP A 28 0.38 2.52 13.62
CA TRP A 28 -0.57 3.63 13.47
C TRP A 28 -0.12 4.65 12.42
N LYS A 29 1.19 4.94 12.36
CA LYS A 29 1.76 5.77 11.29
C LYS A 29 1.54 5.13 9.92
N GLY A 30 1.80 3.83 9.76
CA GLY A 30 1.50 3.08 8.53
C GLY A 30 0.07 3.29 8.06
N LYS A 31 -0.91 2.92 8.91
CA LYS A 31 -2.35 3.08 8.65
C LYS A 31 -2.77 4.51 8.31
N ALA A 32 -2.16 5.51 8.94
CA ALA A 32 -2.44 6.91 8.63
C ALA A 32 -2.00 7.27 7.20
N GLY A 33 -0.87 6.73 6.74
CA GLY A 33 -0.40 6.87 5.36
C GLY A 33 -1.34 6.19 4.38
N GLU A 34 -1.66 4.92 4.61
CA GLU A 34 -2.59 4.13 3.79
C GLU A 34 -3.95 4.83 3.65
N LYS A 35 -4.46 5.42 4.75
CA LYS A 35 -5.71 6.20 4.73
C LYS A 35 -5.63 7.46 3.84
N LEU A 36 -4.47 8.12 3.77
CA LEU A 36 -4.27 9.26 2.88
C LEU A 36 -4.24 8.82 1.42
N VAL A 37 -3.51 7.75 1.12
CA VAL A 37 -3.44 7.18 -0.22
C VAL A 37 -4.80 6.70 -0.69
N LYS A 38 -5.59 6.03 0.17
CA LYS A 38 -6.98 5.64 -0.09
C LYS A 38 -7.87 6.82 -0.52
N ARG A 39 -7.72 7.99 0.11
CA ARG A 39 -8.46 9.22 -0.27
C ARG A 39 -8.00 9.81 -1.60
N ILE A 40 -6.75 9.59 -1.98
CA ILE A 40 -6.23 10.03 -3.28
C ILE A 40 -6.76 9.11 -4.37
N LEU A 41 -6.66 7.80 -4.17
CA LEU A 41 -7.15 6.80 -5.12
C LEU A 41 -8.68 6.83 -5.29
N SER A 42 -9.44 7.25 -4.27
CA SER A 42 -10.90 7.42 -4.42
C SER A 42 -11.32 8.54 -5.39
N LYS A 43 -10.36 9.33 -5.90
CA LYS A 43 -10.62 10.37 -6.90
C LYS A 43 -10.48 9.87 -8.35
N LEU A 44 -9.91 8.68 -8.54
CA LEU A 44 -9.88 8.04 -9.86
C LEU A 44 -11.31 7.79 -10.36
N ASP A 45 -11.53 7.90 -11.67
CA ASP A 45 -12.84 7.64 -12.25
C ASP A 45 -13.27 6.18 -12.01
N PRO A 46 -14.34 5.92 -11.25
CA PRO A 46 -14.78 4.55 -10.96
C PRO A 46 -15.25 3.78 -12.20
N LYS A 47 -15.51 4.47 -13.34
CA LYS A 47 -15.81 3.80 -14.61
C LYS A 47 -14.56 3.09 -15.17
N SER A 48 -13.43 3.77 -15.15
CA SER A 48 -12.16 3.32 -15.75
C SER A 48 -11.26 2.53 -14.79
N TYR A 49 -11.41 2.75 -13.47
CA TYR A 49 -10.53 2.17 -12.47
C TYR A 49 -11.30 1.38 -11.41
N TYR A 50 -10.86 0.15 -11.16
CA TYR A 50 -11.23 -0.61 -9.96
C TYR A 50 -10.13 -0.45 -8.92
N VAL A 51 -10.51 -0.14 -7.68
CA VAL A 51 -9.55 0.10 -6.60
C VAL A 51 -9.84 -0.83 -5.43
N LEU A 52 -8.83 -1.57 -5.00
CA LEU A 52 -8.85 -2.43 -3.83
C LEU A 52 -7.81 -1.95 -2.81
N HIS A 53 -8.09 -2.15 -1.53
CA HIS A 53 -7.22 -1.72 -0.43
C HIS A 53 -7.14 -2.81 0.63
N ASP A 54 -5.99 -2.90 1.30
CA ASP A 54 -5.76 -3.78 2.46
C ASP A 54 -6.02 -5.27 2.13
N VAL A 55 -5.76 -5.67 0.88
CA VAL A 55 -6.08 -7.01 0.36
C VAL A 55 -5.09 -8.02 0.91
N THR A 56 -5.57 -9.09 1.54
CA THR A 56 -4.70 -10.16 2.05
C THR A 56 -4.95 -11.45 1.30
N VAL A 57 -3.93 -11.94 0.58
CA VAL A 57 -4.03 -13.15 -0.26
C VAL A 57 -2.97 -14.18 0.08
N HIS A 58 -3.24 -15.43 -0.27
CA HIS A 58 -2.24 -16.50 -0.25
C HIS A 58 -1.21 -16.33 -1.35
N THR A 59 0.02 -16.75 -1.08
CA THR A 59 1.08 -16.85 -2.09
C THR A 59 1.19 -18.27 -2.62
N GLU A 60 1.98 -18.45 -3.67
CA GLU A 60 2.35 -19.76 -4.20
C GLU A 60 3.11 -20.66 -3.21
N TYR A 61 3.65 -20.09 -2.11
CA TYR A 61 4.41 -20.82 -1.09
C TYR A 61 3.57 -21.21 0.14
N GLY A 62 2.26 -20.94 0.13
CA GLY A 62 1.36 -21.26 1.23
C GLY A 62 1.37 -20.27 2.41
N ASP A 63 2.21 -19.23 2.36
CA ASP A 63 2.11 -18.09 3.27
C ASP A 63 1.11 -17.03 2.73
N THR A 64 1.00 -15.89 3.41
CA THR A 64 0.12 -14.79 2.98
C THR A 64 0.90 -13.50 2.76
N THR A 65 0.30 -12.59 1.99
CA THR A 65 0.81 -11.24 1.81
C THR A 65 -0.33 -10.24 1.83
N GLN A 66 -0.14 -9.14 2.56
CA GLN A 66 -1.05 -8.00 2.56
C GLN A 66 -0.54 -6.98 1.54
N ILE A 67 -1.42 -6.54 0.66
CA ILE A 67 -1.16 -5.57 -0.41
C ILE A 67 -1.89 -4.29 -0.03
N ASP A 68 -1.15 -3.19 0.16
CA ASP A 68 -1.73 -1.93 0.63
C ASP A 68 -2.84 -1.46 -0.32
N HIS A 69 -2.51 -1.27 -1.60
CA HIS A 69 -3.49 -0.88 -2.61
C HIS A 69 -3.23 -1.52 -3.98
N ILE A 70 -4.31 -1.85 -4.68
CA ILE A 70 -4.31 -2.36 -6.05
C ILE A 70 -5.26 -1.48 -6.87
N VAL A 71 -4.79 -0.97 -8.00
CA VAL A 71 -5.64 -0.34 -9.01
C VAL A 71 -5.62 -1.18 -10.27
N ILE A 72 -6.78 -1.50 -10.82
CA ILE A 72 -6.95 -2.36 -11.99
C ILE A 72 -7.68 -1.54 -13.05
N ALA A 73 -7.08 -1.44 -14.22
CA ALA A 73 -7.62 -0.72 -15.38
C ALA A 73 -7.17 -1.41 -16.67
N GLU A 74 -7.76 -1.00 -17.80
CA GLU A 74 -7.39 -1.50 -19.13
C GLU A 74 -5.93 -1.22 -19.47
N THR A 75 -5.29 -0.27 -18.79
CA THR A 75 -3.89 0.13 -18.98
C THR A 75 -2.91 -0.66 -18.10
N GLY A 76 -3.40 -1.50 -17.18
CA GLY A 76 -2.60 -2.41 -16.37
C GLY A 76 -3.05 -2.54 -14.91
N VAL A 77 -2.24 -3.26 -14.13
CA VAL A 77 -2.47 -3.50 -12.69
C VAL A 77 -1.42 -2.77 -11.87
N PHE A 78 -1.83 -1.72 -11.18
CA PHE A 78 -0.93 -0.92 -10.34
C PHE A 78 -0.91 -1.47 -8.92
N VAL A 79 0.24 -2.01 -8.50
CA VAL A 79 0.47 -2.51 -7.14
C VAL A 79 1.25 -1.45 -6.38
N ILE A 80 0.62 -0.90 -5.33
CA ILE A 80 1.09 0.31 -4.66
C ILE A 80 1.45 -0.01 -3.21
N GLU A 81 2.71 0.26 -2.86
CA GLU A 81 3.22 0.16 -1.48
C GLU A 81 3.29 1.55 -0.84
N THR A 82 2.72 1.72 0.35
CA THR A 82 2.62 3.01 1.03
C THR A 82 3.67 3.16 2.13
N LYS A 83 4.56 4.16 2.01
CA LYS A 83 5.59 4.45 3.02
C LYS A 83 5.36 5.81 3.68
N ASN A 84 4.78 5.77 4.89
CA ASN A 84 4.61 6.94 5.74
C ASN A 84 5.88 7.30 6.53
N TYR A 85 6.93 7.68 5.82
CA TYR A 85 8.23 8.03 6.39
C TYR A 85 8.48 9.55 6.39
N GLU A 86 9.41 9.96 7.23
CA GLU A 86 9.95 11.32 7.33
C GLU A 86 11.48 11.28 7.20
N GLY A 87 12.11 12.44 7.02
CA GLY A 87 13.56 12.54 6.88
C GLY A 87 14.05 12.19 5.46
N TRP A 88 15.25 11.65 5.32
CA TRP A 88 15.86 11.35 4.02
C TRP A 88 15.74 9.88 3.67
N ILE A 89 15.37 9.60 2.42
CA ILE A 89 15.31 8.24 1.88
C ILE A 89 16.41 8.05 0.85
N TYR A 90 17.11 6.93 0.99
CA TYR A 90 18.17 6.47 0.11
C TYR A 90 17.86 5.03 -0.32
N GLY A 91 17.93 4.77 -1.62
CA GLY A 91 17.53 3.48 -2.16
C GLY A 91 18.02 3.28 -3.59
N ASN A 92 18.21 2.03 -3.95
CA ASN A 92 18.38 1.63 -5.35
C ASN A 92 17.37 0.52 -5.62
N GLU A 93 16.77 0.56 -6.80
CA GLU A 93 15.80 -0.43 -7.26
C GLU A 93 16.22 -1.88 -6.99
N LYS A 94 17.49 -2.23 -7.23
CA LYS A 94 18.01 -3.61 -7.11
C LYS A 94 18.49 -3.98 -5.70
N SER A 95 18.66 -3.00 -4.80
CA SER A 95 19.14 -3.27 -3.44
C SER A 95 18.15 -4.10 -2.62
N ALA A 96 18.64 -4.98 -1.75
CA ALA A 96 17.76 -5.75 -0.85
C ALA A 96 17.04 -4.85 0.17
N ARG A 97 17.71 -3.80 0.63
CA ARG A 97 17.25 -2.88 1.67
C ARG A 97 17.50 -1.44 1.26
N TRP A 98 16.62 -0.55 1.71
CA TRP A 98 16.75 0.89 1.61
C TRP A 98 17.05 1.48 2.98
N THR A 99 17.44 2.76 3.02
CA THR A 99 17.83 3.44 4.26
C THR A 99 17.02 4.70 4.45
N GLN A 100 16.50 4.88 5.66
CA GLN A 100 15.91 6.11 6.16
C GLN A 100 16.92 6.81 7.09
N GLY A 101 17.12 8.11 6.89
CA GLY A 101 17.89 8.97 7.78
C GLY A 101 16.99 10.01 8.45
N ILE A 102 16.98 10.06 9.78
CA ILE A 102 16.32 11.11 10.57
C ILE A 102 17.39 11.74 11.47
N PHE A 103 17.77 12.98 11.17
CA PHE A 103 18.90 13.67 11.81
C PHE A 103 20.17 12.80 11.78
N ARG A 104 20.70 12.40 12.94
CA ARG A 104 21.90 11.56 13.08
C ARG A 104 21.61 10.05 13.06
N LYS A 105 20.35 9.64 13.06
CA LYS A 105 19.95 8.22 13.09
C LYS A 105 19.69 7.71 11.69
N LYS A 106 20.25 6.55 11.37
CA LYS A 106 19.97 5.80 10.14
C LYS A 106 19.31 4.47 10.52
N SER A 107 18.24 4.12 9.81
CA SER A 107 17.57 2.83 9.92
C SER A 107 17.45 2.23 8.52
N SER A 108 17.67 0.93 8.40
CA SER A 108 17.40 0.21 7.16
C SER A 108 16.01 -0.40 7.19
N PHE A 109 15.36 -0.50 6.03
CA PHE A 109 14.09 -1.18 5.84
C PHE A 109 14.13 -2.01 4.56
N GLN A 110 13.24 -2.98 4.43
CA GLN A 110 13.16 -3.81 3.22
C GLN A 110 12.84 -2.92 2.02
N ASN A 111 13.48 -3.18 0.88
CA ASN A 111 13.18 -2.48 -0.36
C ASN A 111 11.68 -2.65 -0.70
N PRO A 112 10.92 -1.55 -0.83
CA PRO A 112 9.50 -1.59 -1.20
C PRO A 112 9.22 -2.31 -2.53
N PHE A 113 10.12 -2.22 -3.51
CA PHE A 113 9.96 -2.96 -4.76
C PHE A 113 10.03 -4.47 -4.62
N ARG A 114 10.74 -4.97 -3.59
CA ARG A 114 10.74 -6.41 -3.29
C ARG A 114 9.46 -6.86 -2.60
N GLN A 115 8.81 -5.96 -1.84
CA GLN A 115 7.46 -6.20 -1.29
C GLN A 115 6.46 -6.28 -2.45
N ASN A 116 6.42 -5.26 -3.31
CA ASN A 116 5.59 -5.27 -4.52
C ASN A 116 5.84 -6.47 -5.42
N TYR A 117 7.08 -6.91 -5.61
CA TYR A 117 7.35 -8.12 -6.38
C TYR A 117 6.65 -9.36 -5.77
N LYS A 118 6.69 -9.54 -4.44
CA LYS A 118 5.95 -10.61 -3.77
C LYS A 118 4.44 -10.46 -3.97
N HIS A 119 3.91 -9.25 -3.86
CA HIS A 119 2.48 -8.96 -4.08
C HIS A 119 2.05 -9.28 -5.52
N ILE A 120 2.83 -8.84 -6.50
CA ILE A 120 2.59 -9.11 -7.93
C ILE A 120 2.60 -10.61 -8.18
N LYS A 121 3.58 -11.36 -7.64
CA LYS A 121 3.64 -12.81 -7.82
C LYS A 121 2.45 -13.53 -7.18
N ALA A 122 1.99 -13.07 -6.02
CA ALA A 122 0.77 -13.61 -5.41
C ALA A 122 -0.47 -13.32 -6.28
N ILE A 123 -0.59 -12.11 -6.86
CA ILE A 123 -1.69 -11.79 -7.78
C ILE A 123 -1.60 -12.67 -9.04
N GLU A 124 -0.45 -12.72 -9.71
CA GLU A 124 -0.26 -13.53 -10.92
C GLU A 124 -0.51 -15.01 -10.69
N TRP A 125 -0.15 -15.52 -9.50
CA TRP A 125 -0.48 -16.88 -9.07
C TRP A 125 -2.00 -17.09 -8.94
N LEU A 126 -2.71 -16.15 -8.31
CA LEU A 126 -4.17 -16.23 -8.17
C LEU A 126 -4.91 -16.14 -9.51
N ILE A 127 -4.41 -15.35 -10.46
CA ILE A 127 -5.02 -15.22 -11.79
C ILE A 127 -4.51 -16.31 -12.76
N GLU A 128 -3.51 -17.09 -12.36
CA GLU A 128 -2.84 -18.11 -13.19
C GLU A 128 -2.26 -17.54 -14.51
N GLN A 129 -1.88 -16.26 -14.51
CA GLN A 129 -1.30 -15.58 -15.67
C GLN A 129 -0.35 -14.46 -15.29
N GLN A 130 0.57 -14.13 -16.20
CA GLN A 130 1.38 -12.91 -16.09
C GLN A 130 0.52 -11.70 -16.43
N LEU A 131 0.74 -10.60 -15.70
CA LEU A 131 -0.06 -9.39 -15.85
C LEU A 131 0.83 -8.19 -16.17
N PRO A 132 0.33 -7.19 -16.93
CA PRO A 132 1.02 -5.91 -17.12
C PRO A 132 0.98 -5.10 -15.82
N CYS A 133 1.82 -5.48 -14.86
CA CYS A 133 1.88 -4.88 -13.54
C CYS A 133 2.79 -3.65 -13.51
N ILE A 134 2.32 -2.59 -12.87
CA ILE A 134 3.09 -1.38 -12.58
C ILE A 134 3.32 -1.34 -11.06
N SER A 135 4.58 -1.36 -10.64
CA SER A 135 4.93 -1.33 -9.23
C SER A 135 5.21 0.10 -8.77
N ILE A 136 4.33 0.66 -7.93
CA ILE A 136 4.47 2.02 -7.40
C ILE A 136 4.83 1.97 -5.92
N VAL A 137 5.79 2.80 -5.52
CA VAL A 137 6.11 3.06 -4.12
C VAL A 137 5.78 4.51 -3.82
N ALA A 138 4.74 4.72 -3.03
CA ALA A 138 4.24 6.04 -2.68
C ALA A 138 4.81 6.46 -1.31
N PHE A 139 5.47 7.61 -1.23
CA PHE A 139 6.04 8.15 0.00
C PHE A 139 5.26 9.37 0.50
N HIS A 140 5.20 9.54 1.83
CA HIS A 140 4.67 10.76 2.42
C HIS A 140 5.57 11.95 2.05
N PRO A 141 5.01 13.14 1.70
CA PRO A 141 5.77 14.37 1.43
C PRO A 141 6.64 14.92 2.58
N LYS A 142 6.62 14.26 3.75
CA LYS A 142 7.45 14.64 4.91
C LYS A 142 8.86 14.04 4.82
N CYS A 143 9.07 13.10 3.90
CA CYS A 143 10.40 12.64 3.56
C CYS A 143 10.94 13.36 2.32
N SER A 144 12.24 13.30 2.13
CA SER A 144 12.92 13.70 0.90
C SER A 144 13.58 12.48 0.27
N LEU A 145 13.19 12.16 -0.96
CA LEU A 145 13.83 11.15 -1.80
C LEU A 145 15.17 11.71 -2.31
N LYS A 146 16.29 11.44 -1.62
CA LYS A 146 17.59 12.10 -1.88
C LYS A 146 18.45 11.39 -2.92
N ARG A 147 18.53 10.06 -2.83
CA ARG A 147 19.27 9.21 -3.79
C ARG A 147 18.48 7.93 -3.98
N VAL A 148 17.34 8.08 -4.64
CA VAL A 148 16.50 6.96 -5.05
C VAL A 148 16.68 6.82 -6.55
N ASN A 149 17.30 5.71 -6.98
CA ASN A 149 17.54 5.42 -8.39
C ASN A 149 16.64 4.27 -8.85
N VAL A 150 15.81 4.55 -9.86
CA VAL A 150 14.86 3.63 -10.48
C VAL A 150 15.06 3.72 -11.98
N GLN A 151 15.24 2.58 -12.64
CA GLN A 151 15.57 2.49 -14.06
C GLN A 151 14.48 1.77 -14.86
N SER A 152 13.74 0.86 -14.21
CA SER A 152 12.58 0.18 -14.77
C SER A 152 11.48 1.17 -15.18
N LYS A 153 10.90 0.98 -16.37
CA LYS A 153 9.76 1.80 -16.85
C LYS A 153 8.45 1.50 -16.10
N ASP A 154 8.33 0.28 -15.62
CA ASP A 154 7.19 -0.29 -14.89
C ASP A 154 7.28 -0.03 -13.37
N LYS A 155 8.26 0.77 -12.91
CA LYS A 155 8.47 1.05 -11.49
C LYS A 155 8.54 2.54 -11.23
N HIS A 156 7.81 2.98 -10.21
CA HIS A 156 7.76 4.39 -9.80
C HIS A 156 8.05 4.55 -8.32
N VAL A 157 8.79 5.61 -7.99
CA VAL A 157 8.87 6.14 -6.63
C VAL A 157 8.43 7.58 -6.68
N LEU A 158 7.36 7.89 -5.96
CA LEU A 158 6.71 9.20 -6.02
C LEU A 158 6.15 9.58 -4.66
N TYR A 159 5.75 10.84 -4.52
CA TYR A 159 5.00 11.26 -3.33
C TYR A 159 3.51 10.98 -3.51
N TYR A 160 2.78 10.82 -2.41
CA TYR A 160 1.32 10.58 -2.43
C TYR A 160 0.57 11.50 -3.41
N ASN A 161 0.94 12.78 -3.46
CA ASN A 161 0.27 13.79 -4.27
C ASN A 161 0.41 13.56 -5.78
N ASP A 162 1.45 12.85 -6.22
CA ASP A 162 1.73 12.56 -7.63
C ASP A 162 1.11 11.23 -8.09
N LEU A 163 0.54 10.45 -7.16
CA LEU A 163 0.06 9.09 -7.41
C LEU A 163 -1.05 9.05 -8.44
N GLN A 164 -2.08 9.89 -8.27
CA GLN A 164 -3.22 9.95 -9.21
C GLN A 164 -2.72 10.29 -10.63
N LYS A 165 -1.92 11.36 -10.75
CA LYS A 165 -1.36 11.79 -12.04
C LYS A 165 -0.50 10.70 -12.68
N CYS A 166 0.27 9.96 -11.90
CA CYS A 166 1.08 8.86 -12.42
C CYS A 166 0.21 7.74 -12.99
N ILE A 167 -0.82 7.30 -12.26
CA ILE A 167 -1.74 6.25 -12.73
C ILE A 167 -2.45 6.71 -14.02
N GLU A 168 -2.99 7.93 -14.03
CA GLU A 168 -3.72 8.48 -15.18
C GLU A 168 -2.83 8.78 -16.39
N SER A 169 -1.50 8.79 -16.24
CA SER A 169 -0.57 8.98 -17.35
C SER A 169 -0.40 7.74 -18.23
N TYR A 170 -0.84 6.58 -17.75
CA TYR A 170 -0.88 5.36 -18.55
C TYR A 170 -2.14 5.36 -19.41
N THR A 171 -1.96 5.43 -20.73
CA THR A 171 -3.07 5.51 -21.71
C THR A 171 -3.11 4.35 -22.69
N GLU A 172 -2.04 3.54 -22.76
CA GLU A 172 -1.96 2.40 -23.67
C GLU A 172 -2.74 1.21 -23.09
N THR A 173 -3.74 0.74 -23.82
CA THR A 173 -4.54 -0.43 -23.44
C THR A 173 -3.67 -1.70 -23.52
N GLN A 174 -3.61 -2.44 -22.41
CA GLN A 174 -2.90 -3.71 -22.24
C GLN A 174 -3.84 -4.86 -21.83
N LEU A 175 -5.03 -4.54 -21.34
CA LEU A 175 -6.05 -5.48 -20.88
C LEU A 175 -7.41 -5.09 -21.46
N THR A 176 -8.19 -6.09 -21.84
CA THR A 176 -9.61 -5.95 -22.20
C THR A 176 -10.46 -5.66 -20.97
N ASN A 177 -11.68 -5.15 -21.19
CA ASN A 177 -12.61 -4.91 -20.09
C ASN A 177 -12.96 -6.19 -19.33
N ASP A 178 -13.10 -7.32 -20.04
CA ASP A 178 -13.39 -8.62 -19.45
C ASP A 178 -12.24 -9.12 -18.57
N GLU A 179 -10.99 -8.94 -19.00
CA GLU A 179 -9.81 -9.25 -18.18
C GLU A 179 -9.75 -8.38 -16.93
N VAL A 180 -10.00 -7.07 -17.05
CA VAL A 180 -10.07 -6.15 -15.90
C VAL A 180 -11.11 -6.60 -14.89
N GLN A 181 -12.31 -6.94 -15.36
CA GLN A 181 -13.38 -7.43 -14.49
C GLN A 181 -13.01 -8.77 -13.85
N HIS A 182 -12.44 -9.70 -14.62
CA HIS A 182 -11.99 -11.00 -14.12
C HIS A 182 -10.94 -10.83 -13.00
N ILE A 183 -9.89 -10.06 -13.24
CA ILE A 183 -8.82 -9.79 -12.25
C ILE A 183 -9.41 -9.19 -10.98
N TYR A 184 -10.26 -8.17 -11.11
CA TYR A 184 -10.90 -7.53 -9.97
C TYR A 184 -11.71 -8.52 -9.13
N GLN A 185 -12.55 -9.34 -9.78
CA GLN A 185 -13.42 -10.30 -9.09
C GLN A 185 -12.62 -11.43 -8.42
N THR A 186 -11.58 -11.93 -9.08
CA THR A 186 -10.75 -13.00 -8.53
C THR A 186 -10.00 -12.52 -7.29
N ILE A 187 -9.36 -11.35 -7.35
CA ILE A 187 -8.67 -10.77 -6.19
C ILE A 187 -9.67 -10.49 -5.05
N LEU A 188 -10.83 -9.92 -5.37
CA LEU A 188 -11.84 -9.58 -4.36
C LEU A 188 -12.35 -10.81 -3.61
N ARG A 189 -12.55 -11.94 -4.30
CA ARG A 189 -12.98 -13.21 -3.67
C ARG A 189 -11.88 -13.91 -2.88
N ALA A 190 -10.63 -13.71 -3.26
CA ALA A 190 -9.47 -14.31 -2.60
C ALA A 190 -9.06 -13.58 -1.31
N ASP A 191 -9.60 -12.39 -1.03
CA ASP A 191 -9.25 -11.61 0.15
C ASP A 191 -9.70 -12.28 1.45
N ILE A 192 -8.73 -12.72 2.24
CA ILE A 192 -8.93 -13.53 3.45
C ILE A 192 -9.56 -12.70 4.59
N MET A 193 -9.35 -11.39 4.61
CA MET A 193 -9.74 -10.56 5.75
C MET A 193 -11.17 -10.02 5.70
N ASP A 194 -11.85 -10.12 4.55
CA ASP A 194 -13.09 -9.38 4.34
C ASP A 194 -14.32 -10.31 4.30
N LYS A 195 -14.90 -10.57 5.49
CA LYS A 195 -16.11 -11.41 5.61
C LYS A 195 -17.37 -10.81 4.97
N ASP A 196 -17.33 -9.55 4.53
CA ASP A 196 -18.47 -8.83 3.92
C ASP A 196 -18.23 -8.47 2.43
N ILE A 197 -17.35 -9.22 1.73
CA ILE A 197 -17.02 -9.03 0.30
C ILE A 197 -18.26 -8.77 -0.55
N GLU A 198 -19.29 -9.60 -0.42
CA GLU A 198 -20.50 -9.53 -1.24
C GLU A 198 -21.27 -8.22 -1.04
N LYS A 199 -21.42 -7.75 0.21
CA LYS A 199 -22.12 -6.47 0.50
C LYS A 199 -21.35 -5.28 -0.03
N LYS A 200 -20.01 -5.27 0.12
CA LYS A 200 -19.17 -4.19 -0.41
C LYS A 200 -19.17 -4.18 -1.93
N HIS A 201 -19.15 -5.35 -2.55
CA HIS A 201 -19.23 -5.50 -3.99
C HIS A 201 -20.56 -4.97 -4.54
N VAL A 202 -21.69 -5.39 -3.96
CA VAL A 202 -23.03 -4.90 -4.35
C VAL A 202 -23.11 -3.38 -4.21
N LYS A 203 -22.61 -2.81 -3.11
CA LYS A 203 -22.58 -1.36 -2.91
C LYS A 203 -21.69 -0.65 -3.94
N TYR A 204 -20.55 -1.23 -4.30
CA TYR A 204 -19.66 -0.71 -5.34
C TYR A 204 -20.34 -0.72 -6.70
N LEU A 205 -20.92 -1.84 -7.13
CA LEU A 205 -21.66 -1.95 -8.39
C LEU A 205 -22.79 -0.93 -8.45
N HIS A 206 -23.58 -0.82 -7.38
CA HIS A 206 -24.68 0.15 -7.30
C HIS A 206 -24.16 1.57 -7.51
N ASN A 207 -23.07 1.98 -6.85
CA ASN A 207 -22.50 3.32 -7.04
C ASN A 207 -21.89 3.53 -8.44
N LYS A 208 -21.34 2.49 -9.06
CA LYS A 208 -20.73 2.55 -10.40
C LYS A 208 -21.79 2.72 -11.50
N PHE A 209 -22.94 2.05 -11.35
CA PHE A 209 -23.99 2.01 -12.37
C PHE A 209 -25.21 2.89 -12.08
N ALA A 210 -25.45 3.36 -10.85
CA ALA A 210 -26.59 4.23 -10.49
C ALA A 210 -26.42 5.71 -10.90
N LYS A 211 -25.30 6.08 -11.55
CA LYS A 211 -25.08 7.41 -12.14
C LYS A 211 -25.23 7.43 -13.66
N GLN A 212 -25.92 6.44 -14.22
CA GLN A 212 -26.37 6.46 -15.62
C GLN A 212 -27.75 7.10 -15.71
#